data_AF-A0AAD5KDG4-F1
#
_entry.id   AF-A0AAD5KDG4-F1
#
_cell.length_a   1.000
_cell.length_b   1.000
_cell.length_c   1.000
_cell.angle_alpha   90.00
_cell.angle_beta   90.00
_cell.angle_gamma   90.00
#
_symmetry.space_group_name_H-M   'P 1'
#
loop_
_entity.id
_entity.type
_entity.pdbx_description
1 polymer ?
#
loop_
_entity_poly.entity_id
_entity_poly.type
_entity_poly.pdbx_seq_one_letter_code
_entity_poly.pdbx_strand_id
1 'polypeptide(L)'
;MAFKECDKMNFQQRSMKLTLILPFSIEFVSPRVVRFKMNTGTIAKADEPSLMLVKEPNIDKSWQYSAIKGGHQYKSAFGSVTITENPWGVEFRDASGKLLTKTRHQSDNKGFTQVLPFCFVRRAADYSRSVGAVFTLSPDEKIFGCGESFTPLNKYGQKVNLYTCDPNGVETPGMYKPIPFFMSSKGYEKWLKRGINLCLISMLKPNTAAKVVCLWCGL
;
A
#
# COMPACT_ATOMS: atom_id res chain seq x y z
N MET A 1 2.05 5.49 17.57
CA MET A 1 2.70 6.29 16.51
C MET A 1 1.62 6.74 15.53
N ALA A 2 1.69 7.94 14.94
CA ALA A 2 0.56 8.56 14.26
C ALA A 2 0.90 9.13 12.88
N PHE A 3 -0.07 9.10 11.96
CA PHE A 3 0.03 9.68 10.60
C PHE A 3 -0.96 10.85 10.43
N LYS A 4 -0.67 11.76 9.48
CA LYS A 4 -1.38 13.05 9.32
C LYS A 4 -2.31 13.09 8.10
N GLU A 5 -3.33 13.95 8.17
CA GLU A 5 -4.21 14.31 7.04
C GLU A 5 -3.47 15.20 6.02
N CYS A 6 -3.86 15.14 4.73
CA CYS A 6 -3.26 16.02 3.71
C CYS A 6 -3.99 17.36 3.64
N ASP A 7 -3.32 18.42 4.07
CA ASP A 7 -3.76 19.79 3.84
C ASP A 7 -3.38 20.23 2.41
N LYS A 8 -4.36 20.23 1.48
CA LYS A 8 -4.59 21.29 0.45
C LYS A 8 -5.42 20.79 -0.76
N MET A 9 -6.68 21.23 -0.81
CA MET A 9 -7.30 21.79 -2.02
C MET A 9 -7.72 23.21 -1.67
N ASN A 10 -7.22 24.22 -2.41
CA ASN A 10 -7.61 25.61 -2.22
C ASN A 10 -9.09 25.80 -2.52
N PHE A 11 -9.92 25.78 -1.48
CA PHE A 11 -11.11 26.61 -1.39
C PHE A 11 -11.20 27.06 0.07
N GLN A 12 -11.08 28.37 0.28
CA GLN A 12 -11.09 29.11 1.55
C GLN A 12 -11.60 28.31 2.77
N GLN A 13 -10.69 27.70 3.55
CA GLN A 13 -11.04 27.19 4.88
C GLN A 13 -9.97 27.55 5.90
N ARG A 14 -10.02 28.81 6.34
CA ARG A 14 -9.54 29.21 7.67
C ARG A 14 -10.47 28.56 8.70
N SER A 15 -10.08 27.44 9.30
CA SER A 15 -10.62 27.02 10.61
C SER A 15 -9.75 25.91 11.21
N MET A 16 -9.18 26.20 12.39
CA MET A 16 -8.53 25.31 13.36
C MET A 16 -7.79 24.07 12.84
N LYS A 17 -6.45 24.13 12.92
CA LYS A 17 -5.51 23.03 12.70
C LYS A 17 -5.62 22.00 13.84
N LEU A 18 -6.69 21.21 13.85
CA LEU A 18 -6.83 20.07 14.77
C LEU A 18 -5.84 19.00 14.31
N THR A 19 -4.76 18.76 15.06
CA THR A 19 -3.84 17.67 14.74
C THR A 19 -4.53 16.34 15.09
N LEU A 20 -5.18 15.73 14.11
CA LEU A 20 -5.80 14.43 14.27
C LEU A 20 -4.71 13.35 14.37
N ILE A 21 -4.65 12.66 15.50
CA ILE A 21 -3.73 11.54 15.74
C ILE A 21 -4.48 10.26 15.42
N LEU A 22 -4.09 9.60 14.33
CA LEU A 22 -4.73 8.35 13.89
C LEU A 22 -3.83 7.14 14.15
N PRO A 23 -4.39 6.04 14.70
CA PRO A 23 -3.62 4.84 14.96
C PRO A 23 -3.34 4.07 13.66
N PHE A 24 -2.14 3.51 13.59
CA PHE A 24 -1.76 2.49 12.62
C PHE A 24 -1.09 1.32 13.34
N SER A 25 -1.10 0.14 12.73
CA SER A 25 -0.33 -1.02 13.20
C SER A 25 0.46 -1.67 12.08
N ILE A 26 1.58 -2.27 12.46
CA ILE A 26 2.38 -3.13 11.60
C ILE A 26 2.35 -4.53 12.20
N GLU A 27 1.84 -5.48 11.44
CA GLU A 27 1.78 -6.89 11.81
C GLU A 27 2.74 -7.67 10.89
N PHE A 28 3.59 -8.50 11.47
CA PHE A 28 4.47 -9.37 10.72
C PHE A 28 3.76 -10.70 10.51
N VAL A 29 3.41 -11.03 9.26
CA VAL A 29 2.64 -12.22 8.93
C VAL A 29 3.54 -13.41 8.64
N SER A 30 4.70 -13.14 8.04
CA SER A 30 5.76 -14.10 7.77
C SER A 30 7.10 -13.37 7.76
N PRO A 31 8.24 -14.07 7.61
CA PRO A 31 9.54 -13.42 7.43
C PRO A 31 9.61 -12.50 6.19
N ARG A 32 8.63 -12.57 5.27
CA ARG A 32 8.58 -11.79 4.02
C ARG A 32 7.39 -10.85 3.91
N VAL A 33 6.33 -11.12 4.66
CA VAL A 33 5.05 -10.45 4.50
C VAL A 33 4.79 -9.55 5.71
N VAL A 34 4.64 -8.27 5.41
CA VAL A 34 4.33 -7.23 6.39
C VAL A 34 2.94 -6.72 6.08
N ARG A 35 2.13 -6.63 7.12
CA ARG A 35 0.76 -6.19 7.06
C ARG A 35 0.64 -4.84 7.74
N PHE A 36 0.31 -3.83 6.96
CA PHE A 36 0.20 -2.46 7.42
C PHE A 36 -1.28 -2.07 7.49
N LYS A 37 -1.81 -1.80 8.70
CA LYS A 37 -3.20 -1.39 8.94
C LYS A 37 -3.24 0.08 9.34
N MET A 38 -4.15 0.85 8.73
CA MET A 38 -4.39 2.24 9.13
C MET A 38 -5.87 2.52 9.30
N ASN A 39 -6.20 3.18 10.41
CA ASN A 39 -7.55 3.63 10.67
C ASN A 39 -7.64 5.12 10.43
N THR A 40 -8.57 5.54 9.57
CA THR A 40 -8.82 6.95 9.29
C THR A 40 -9.90 7.54 10.18
N GLY A 41 -10.45 6.74 11.11
CA GLY A 41 -11.61 7.10 11.92
C GLY A 41 -11.81 6.22 13.13
N THR A 42 -12.84 6.56 13.90
CA THR A 42 -13.42 5.68 14.92
C THR A 42 -13.97 4.43 14.27
N ILE A 43 -13.42 3.27 14.68
CA ILE A 43 -13.94 1.97 14.28
C ILE A 43 -15.24 1.75 15.04
N ALA A 44 -16.39 1.93 14.38
CA ALA A 44 -17.71 1.79 15.00
C ALA A 44 -18.20 0.32 15.07
N LYS A 45 -17.58 -0.58 14.30
CA LYS A 45 -17.88 -2.01 14.28
C LYS A 45 -16.60 -2.82 14.35
N ALA A 46 -16.62 -3.92 15.10
CA ALA A 46 -15.51 -4.87 15.14
C ALA A 46 -15.17 -5.40 13.73
N ASP A 47 -13.91 -5.72 13.51
CA ASP A 47 -13.44 -6.29 12.24
C ASP A 47 -14.15 -7.63 11.97
N GLU A 48 -15.03 -7.65 10.98
CA GLU A 48 -15.64 -8.88 10.49
C GLU A 48 -14.62 -9.69 9.66
N PRO A 49 -14.72 -11.04 9.67
CA PRO A 49 -13.91 -11.88 8.81
C PRO A 49 -13.97 -11.43 7.35
N SER A 50 -12.79 -11.22 6.76
CA SER A 50 -12.69 -10.78 5.37
C SER A 50 -13.04 -11.90 4.40
N LEU A 51 -13.98 -11.68 3.48
CA LEU A 51 -14.19 -12.59 2.34
C LEU A 51 -12.91 -12.77 1.48
N MET A 52 -12.02 -11.79 1.52
CA MET A 52 -10.74 -11.85 0.79
C MET A 52 -9.64 -12.68 1.48
N LEU A 53 -9.88 -13.18 2.69
CA LEU A 53 -8.90 -13.98 3.44
C LEU A 53 -9.54 -15.31 3.82
N VAL A 54 -8.87 -16.42 3.51
CA VAL A 54 -9.33 -17.76 3.92
C VAL A 54 -9.41 -17.87 5.45
N LYS A 55 -8.49 -17.23 6.16
CA LYS A 55 -8.49 -17.05 7.61
C LYS A 55 -7.63 -15.86 8.00
N GLU A 56 -7.71 -15.42 9.25
CA GLU A 56 -6.75 -14.44 9.75
C GLU A 56 -5.31 -15.01 9.71
N PRO A 57 -4.35 -14.29 9.12
CA PRO A 57 -2.96 -14.73 9.05
C PRO A 57 -2.32 -14.78 10.42
N ASN A 58 -1.37 -15.70 10.56
CA ASN A 58 -0.57 -15.86 11.76
C ASN A 58 0.34 -14.63 11.98
N ILE A 59 0.81 -14.48 13.23
CA ILE A 59 1.84 -13.51 13.59
C ILE A 59 3.19 -14.23 13.60
N ASP A 60 4.13 -13.72 12.83
CA ASP A 60 5.52 -14.15 12.78
C ASP A 60 6.35 -13.43 13.84
N LYS A 61 7.18 -14.21 14.55
CA LYS A 61 8.03 -13.72 15.64
C LYS A 61 9.52 -13.65 15.25
N SER A 62 9.87 -13.92 13.98
CA SER A 62 11.26 -13.95 13.52
C SER A 62 11.86 -12.55 13.31
N TRP A 63 11.01 -11.52 13.24
CA TRP A 63 11.43 -10.14 13.04
C TRP A 63 12.13 -9.58 14.27
N GLN A 64 13.33 -9.07 14.07
CA GLN A 64 14.14 -8.45 15.11
C GLN A 64 13.95 -6.94 15.10
N TYR A 65 13.60 -6.39 16.25
CA TYR A 65 13.43 -4.96 16.44
C TYR A 65 14.74 -4.28 16.85
N SER A 66 14.98 -3.08 16.31
CA SER A 66 15.98 -2.15 16.80
C SER A 66 15.46 -0.71 16.78
N ALA A 67 15.73 0.04 17.84
CA ALA A 67 15.54 1.48 17.85
C ALA A 67 16.65 2.15 17.03
N ILE A 68 16.29 3.13 16.21
CA ILE A 68 17.23 3.95 15.44
C ILE A 68 16.99 5.43 15.72
N LYS A 69 17.93 6.30 15.37
CA LYS A 69 17.75 7.75 15.54
C LYS A 69 16.55 8.23 14.70
N GLY A 70 15.50 8.69 15.36
CA GLY A 70 14.29 9.24 14.73
C GLY A 70 13.34 8.18 14.16
N GLY A 71 13.43 6.92 14.61
CA GLY A 71 12.59 5.85 14.09
C GLY A 71 12.81 4.46 14.68
N HIS A 72 12.23 3.49 14.00
CA HIS A 72 12.16 2.08 14.39
C HIS A 72 12.54 1.22 13.21
N GLN A 73 13.33 0.19 13.42
CA GLN A 73 13.70 -0.76 12.39
C GLN A 73 13.30 -2.18 12.82
N TYR A 74 12.75 -2.92 11.86
CA TYR A 74 12.43 -4.33 11.99
C TYR A 74 13.15 -5.07 10.87
N LYS A 75 13.90 -6.11 11.22
CA LYS A 75 14.70 -6.92 10.29
C LYS A 75 14.27 -8.36 10.30
N SER A 76 14.18 -8.96 9.12
CA SER A 76 14.03 -10.40 8.92
C SER A 76 15.16 -10.93 8.04
N ALA A 77 15.18 -12.24 7.80
CA ALA A 77 16.11 -12.86 6.86
C ALA A 77 15.94 -12.38 5.40
N PHE A 78 14.85 -11.69 5.07
CA PHE A 78 14.51 -11.30 3.69
C PHE A 78 14.52 -9.80 3.44
N GLY A 79 14.67 -8.99 4.48
CA GLY A 79 14.71 -7.54 4.33
C GLY A 79 14.44 -6.81 5.63
N SER A 80 14.11 -5.52 5.50
CA SER A 80 13.83 -4.66 6.64
C SER A 80 12.69 -3.70 6.37
N VAL A 81 11.94 -3.39 7.42
CA VAL A 81 10.98 -2.28 7.48
C VAL A 81 11.53 -1.23 8.41
N THR A 82 11.66 -0.01 7.93
CA THR A 82 12.04 1.15 8.74
C THR A 82 10.84 2.10 8.82
N ILE A 83 10.48 2.48 10.05
CA ILE A 83 9.46 3.49 10.33
C ILE A 83 10.18 4.74 10.83
N THR A 84 10.09 5.84 10.10
CA THR A 84 10.58 7.15 10.54
C THR A 84 9.45 7.88 11.26
N GLU A 85 9.75 8.63 12.31
CA GLU A 85 8.72 9.33 13.09
C GLU A 85 8.39 10.72 12.53
N ASN A 86 9.39 11.47 12.08
CA ASN A 86 9.20 12.85 11.61
C ASN A 86 10.14 13.22 10.44
N PRO A 87 9.63 13.40 9.20
CA PRO A 87 8.26 13.10 8.80
C PRO A 87 7.95 11.60 8.97
N TRP A 88 6.72 11.29 9.37
CA TRP A 88 6.29 9.91 9.54
C TRP A 88 6.38 9.18 8.20
N GLY A 89 7.05 8.04 8.11
CA GLY A 89 7.11 7.29 6.84
C GLY A 89 7.50 5.84 7.05
N VAL A 90 7.20 5.00 6.05
CA VAL A 90 7.53 3.58 6.06
C VAL A 90 8.36 3.24 4.83
N GLU A 91 9.51 2.62 5.07
CA GLU A 91 10.49 2.23 4.07
C GLU A 91 10.70 0.72 4.08
N PHE A 92 10.68 0.10 2.91
CA PHE A 92 10.91 -1.32 2.71
C PHE A 92 12.21 -1.54 1.94
N ARG A 93 13.08 -2.39 2.47
CA ARG A 93 14.35 -2.77 1.83
C ARG A 93 14.47 -4.28 1.74
N ASP A 94 15.14 -4.77 0.71
CA ASP A 94 15.46 -6.19 0.58
C ASP A 94 16.59 -6.63 1.54
N ALA A 95 16.92 -7.92 1.52
CA ALA A 95 17.98 -8.51 2.34
C ALA A 95 19.37 -7.90 2.09
N SER A 96 19.61 -7.31 0.91
CA SER A 96 20.86 -6.62 0.59
C SER A 96 20.89 -5.16 1.09
N GLY A 97 19.77 -4.65 1.61
CA GLY A 97 19.61 -3.26 2.04
C GLY A 97 19.19 -2.31 0.91
N LYS A 98 18.88 -2.83 -0.28
CA LYS A 98 18.40 -2.03 -1.41
C LYS A 98 16.96 -1.59 -1.16
N LEU A 99 16.69 -0.31 -1.41
CA LEU A 99 15.35 0.27 -1.32
C LEU A 99 14.41 -0.38 -2.33
N LEU A 100 13.33 -0.98 -1.85
CA LEU A 100 12.26 -1.52 -2.69
C LEU A 100 11.21 -0.44 -2.96
N THR A 101 10.66 0.15 -1.90
CA THR A 101 9.63 1.18 -1.99
C THR A 101 9.52 1.90 -0.64
N LYS A 102 9.10 3.17 -0.64
CA LYS A 102 8.81 3.92 0.58
C LYS A 102 7.58 4.81 0.40
N THR A 103 6.95 5.20 1.50
CA THR A 103 5.89 6.22 1.49
C THR A 103 6.42 7.53 0.91
N ARG A 104 5.58 8.25 0.14
CA ARG A 104 5.94 9.58 -0.37
C ARG A 104 5.42 10.69 0.52
N HIS A 105 6.22 11.74 0.67
CA HIS A 105 5.85 12.99 1.32
C HIS A 105 5.82 14.15 0.32
N GLN A 106 5.13 15.22 0.70
CA GLN A 106 5.10 16.44 -0.10
C GLN A 106 6.50 17.04 -0.26
N SER A 107 7.36 16.90 0.77
CA SER A 107 8.77 17.31 0.72
C SER A 107 9.62 16.52 -0.26
N ASP A 108 9.20 15.30 -0.65
CA ASP A 108 9.90 14.52 -1.68
C ASP A 108 9.63 15.05 -3.08
N ASN A 109 8.68 15.99 -3.23
CA ASN A 109 8.30 16.52 -4.51
C ASN A 109 9.07 17.80 -4.82
N LYS A 110 10.21 17.63 -5.49
CA LYS A 110 11.09 18.74 -5.92
C LYS A 110 10.71 19.32 -7.29
N GLY A 111 9.75 18.72 -7.99
CA GLY A 111 9.31 19.15 -9.31
C GLY A 111 8.08 20.06 -9.28
N PHE A 112 7.74 20.65 -10.43
CA PHE A 112 6.55 21.49 -10.58
C PHE A 112 5.24 20.70 -10.53
N THR A 113 5.27 19.42 -10.93
CA THR A 113 4.09 18.54 -10.90
C THR A 113 3.82 18.08 -9.47
N GLN A 114 2.72 18.55 -8.87
CA GLN A 114 2.32 18.13 -7.54
C GLN A 114 1.82 16.68 -7.53
N VAL A 115 2.56 15.79 -6.85
CA VAL A 115 2.14 14.40 -6.60
C VAL A 115 1.54 14.33 -5.19
N LEU A 116 0.39 13.68 -5.05
CA LEU A 116 -0.22 13.47 -3.75
C LEU A 116 0.72 12.66 -2.84
N PRO A 117 0.95 13.08 -1.59
CA PRO A 117 1.71 12.28 -0.64
C PRO A 117 0.89 11.07 -0.16
N PHE A 118 1.52 10.21 0.61
CA PHE A 118 0.82 9.21 1.40
C PHE A 118 -0.08 9.93 2.42
N CYS A 119 -1.40 9.79 2.27
CA CYS A 119 -2.35 10.54 3.09
C CYS A 119 -3.75 9.92 3.11
N PHE A 120 -4.65 10.56 3.86
CA PHE A 120 -6.09 10.39 3.69
C PHE A 120 -6.74 11.76 3.46
N VAL A 121 -7.92 11.73 2.86
CA VAL A 121 -8.76 12.90 2.58
C VAL A 121 -10.13 12.64 3.18
N ARG A 122 -10.61 13.59 3.99
CA ARG A 122 -12.01 13.62 4.44
C ARG A 122 -12.79 14.60 3.58
N ARG A 123 -13.88 14.15 2.97
CA ARG A 123 -14.77 15.00 2.19
C ARG A 123 -15.73 15.72 3.11
N ALA A 124 -15.85 17.04 2.99
CA ALA A 124 -16.71 17.84 3.86
C ALA A 124 -18.22 17.57 3.63
N ALA A 125 -18.62 17.23 2.41
CA ALA A 125 -20.03 17.08 2.03
C ALA A 125 -20.71 15.86 2.69
N ASP A 126 -20.00 14.73 2.81
CA ASP A 126 -20.56 13.45 3.29
C ASP A 126 -19.72 12.84 4.43
N TYR A 127 -18.72 13.56 4.93
CA TYR A 127 -17.73 13.08 5.91
C TYR A 127 -17.02 11.77 5.51
N SER A 128 -17.10 11.36 4.24
CA SER A 128 -16.45 10.15 3.75
C SER A 128 -14.94 10.33 3.78
N ARG A 129 -14.22 9.23 4.02
CA ARG A 129 -12.76 9.22 4.08
C ARG A 129 -12.20 8.33 2.98
N SER A 130 -11.23 8.84 2.26
CA SER A 130 -10.50 8.12 1.22
C SER A 130 -9.01 8.12 1.53
N VAL A 131 -8.30 7.03 1.26
CA VAL A 131 -6.86 6.90 1.52
C VAL A 131 -6.08 6.90 0.22
N GLY A 132 -5.08 7.77 0.14
CA GLY A 132 -4.05 7.79 -0.89
C GLY A 132 -2.81 7.06 -0.37
N ALA A 133 -2.73 5.75 -0.58
CA ALA A 133 -1.57 4.96 -0.21
C ALA A 133 -0.46 5.11 -1.27
N VAL A 134 0.28 6.24 -1.22
CA VAL A 134 1.27 6.60 -2.25
C VAL A 134 2.67 6.15 -1.86
N PHE A 135 3.30 5.40 -2.76
CA PHE A 135 4.66 4.90 -2.60
C PHE A 135 5.56 5.30 -3.77
N THR A 136 6.87 5.30 -3.53
CA THR A 136 7.87 5.52 -4.57
C THR A 136 7.99 4.29 -5.48
N LEU A 137 8.20 4.55 -6.77
CA LEU A 137 8.68 3.59 -7.76
C LEU A 137 10.10 3.96 -8.15
N SER A 138 10.94 2.94 -8.37
CA SER A 138 12.29 3.11 -8.89
C SER A 138 12.28 3.34 -10.41
N PRO A 139 13.34 3.95 -10.98
CA PRO A 139 13.54 3.96 -12.43
C PRO A 139 13.51 2.53 -13.00
N ASP A 140 12.89 2.40 -14.17
CA ASP A 140 12.69 1.15 -14.93
C ASP A 140 11.94 0.03 -14.20
N GLU A 141 11.28 0.36 -13.08
CA GLU A 141 10.41 -0.56 -12.37
C GLU A 141 9.13 -0.82 -13.17
N LYS A 142 8.85 -2.10 -13.41
CA LYS A 142 7.65 -2.55 -14.12
C LYS A 142 6.64 -3.12 -13.13
N ILE A 143 5.37 -2.83 -13.35
CA ILE A 143 4.25 -3.27 -12.50
C ILE A 143 3.36 -4.23 -13.28
N PHE A 144 3.00 -5.35 -12.65
CA PHE A 144 2.22 -6.44 -13.25
C PHE A 144 1.09 -6.88 -12.32
N GLY A 145 0.03 -7.48 -12.87
CA GLY A 145 -1.13 -7.97 -12.11
C GLY A 145 -2.34 -7.07 -12.29
N CYS A 146 -2.98 -6.69 -11.18
CA CYS A 146 -4.25 -5.97 -11.12
C CYS A 146 -5.48 -6.74 -11.63
N GLY A 147 -5.35 -8.05 -11.86
CA GLY A 147 -6.39 -8.90 -12.42
C GLY A 147 -6.32 -9.05 -13.94
N GLU A 148 -7.45 -9.33 -14.56
CA GLU A 148 -7.59 -9.50 -16.01
C GLU A 148 -7.71 -8.13 -16.69
N SER A 149 -6.59 -7.58 -17.12
CA SER A 149 -6.51 -6.27 -17.78
C SER A 149 -5.98 -6.41 -19.21
N PHE A 150 -6.70 -5.83 -20.17
CA PHE A 150 -6.34 -5.86 -21.60
C PHE A 150 -5.49 -4.66 -22.05
N THR A 151 -5.11 -3.77 -21.12
CA THR A 151 -4.13 -2.71 -21.38
C THR A 151 -2.71 -3.29 -21.39
N PRO A 152 -1.67 -2.53 -21.82
CA PRO A 152 -0.30 -3.05 -21.87
C PRO A 152 0.12 -3.73 -20.56
N LEU A 153 0.88 -4.82 -20.68
CA LEU A 153 1.24 -5.70 -19.57
C LEU A 153 1.92 -4.93 -18.42
N ASN A 154 2.83 -4.02 -18.76
CA ASN A 154 3.45 -3.12 -17.80
C ASN A 154 2.48 -1.98 -17.43
N LYS A 155 1.98 -1.97 -16.20
CA LYS A 155 1.05 -0.97 -15.67
C LYS A 155 1.72 0.35 -15.27
N TYR A 156 3.02 0.50 -15.50
CA TYR A 156 3.71 1.77 -15.31
C TYR A 156 3.03 2.90 -16.12
N GLY A 157 2.73 4.01 -15.45
CA GLY A 157 2.06 5.16 -16.06
C GLY A 157 0.56 4.99 -16.32
N GLN A 158 -0.04 3.84 -15.96
CA GLN A 158 -1.46 3.58 -16.20
C GLN A 158 -2.30 3.83 -14.96
N LYS A 159 -3.52 4.36 -15.15
CA LYS A 159 -4.58 4.36 -14.14
C LYS A 159 -5.40 3.09 -14.28
N VAL A 160 -5.25 2.16 -13.33
CA VAL A 160 -6.01 0.91 -13.32
C VAL A 160 -7.21 1.04 -12.37
N ASN A 161 -8.42 0.94 -12.91
CA ASN A 161 -9.64 1.00 -12.11
C ASN A 161 -10.02 -0.39 -11.61
N LEU A 162 -9.78 -0.67 -10.33
CA LEU A 162 -10.11 -1.96 -9.70
C LEU A 162 -11.60 -2.02 -9.35
N TYR A 163 -12.43 -2.12 -10.39
CA TYR A 163 -13.88 -2.15 -10.31
C TYR A 163 -14.42 -3.11 -11.36
N THR A 164 -15.24 -4.07 -10.92
CA THR A 164 -15.84 -5.06 -11.81
C THR A 164 -16.91 -4.37 -12.63
N CYS A 165 -16.75 -4.40 -13.96
CA CYS A 165 -17.76 -3.94 -14.89
C CYS A 165 -17.84 -4.90 -16.08
N ASP A 166 -18.90 -4.77 -16.87
CA ASP A 166 -18.97 -5.39 -18.20
C ASP A 166 -18.43 -4.39 -19.24
N PRO A 167 -17.15 -4.50 -19.67
CA PRO A 167 -16.59 -3.66 -20.72
C PRO A 167 -17.13 -3.92 -22.14
N ASN A 168 -18.02 -4.89 -22.34
CA ASN A 168 -18.49 -5.34 -23.66
C ASN A 168 -17.33 -5.73 -24.61
N GLY A 169 -16.29 -6.38 -24.09
CA GLY A 169 -15.16 -6.86 -24.89
C GLY A 169 -13.79 -6.72 -24.23
N VAL A 170 -12.74 -6.91 -25.03
CA VAL A 170 -11.33 -6.96 -24.60
C VAL A 170 -10.51 -5.76 -25.08
N GLU A 171 -11.16 -4.75 -25.66
CA GLU A 171 -10.50 -3.61 -26.30
C GLU A 171 -10.55 -2.33 -25.44
N THR A 172 -11.23 -2.38 -24.29
CA THR A 172 -11.38 -1.23 -23.39
C THR A 172 -10.59 -1.42 -22.09
N PRO A 173 -10.32 -0.33 -21.34
CA PRO A 173 -9.67 -0.42 -20.03
C PRO A 173 -10.54 -1.06 -18.92
N GLY A 174 -11.82 -1.32 -19.18
CA GLY A 174 -12.70 -1.97 -18.21
C GLY A 174 -12.30 -3.43 -17.96
N MET A 175 -12.63 -3.96 -16.79
CA MET A 175 -12.19 -5.29 -16.37
C MET A 175 -13.33 -6.10 -15.78
N TYR A 176 -13.46 -7.34 -16.26
CA TYR A 176 -14.36 -8.34 -15.69
C TYR A 176 -13.84 -8.85 -14.33
N LYS A 177 -12.51 -9.03 -14.20
CA LYS A 177 -11.89 -9.68 -13.02
C LYS A 177 -10.78 -8.82 -12.41
N PRO A 178 -11.09 -7.64 -11.83
CA PRO A 178 -10.08 -6.84 -11.15
C PRO A 178 -9.63 -7.51 -9.85
N ILE A 179 -8.32 -7.59 -9.62
CA ILE A 179 -7.75 -8.12 -8.37
C ILE A 179 -6.89 -7.02 -7.76
N PRO A 180 -7.11 -6.60 -6.50
CA PRO A 180 -6.33 -5.54 -5.85
C PRO A 180 -4.95 -6.06 -5.38
N PHE A 181 -4.22 -6.66 -6.31
CA PHE A 181 -2.91 -7.26 -6.13
C PHE A 181 -2.02 -6.89 -7.31
N PHE A 182 -0.79 -6.48 -7.03
CA PHE A 182 0.21 -6.31 -8.09
C PHE A 182 1.59 -6.72 -7.60
N MET A 183 2.43 -7.05 -8.58
CA MET A 183 3.83 -7.42 -8.41
C MET A 183 4.71 -6.38 -9.10
N SER A 184 5.86 -6.10 -8.50
CA SER A 184 6.89 -5.25 -9.05
C SER A 184 8.06 -6.08 -9.55
N SER A 185 8.66 -5.65 -10.67
CA SER A 185 9.92 -6.21 -11.17
C SER A 185 11.11 -6.02 -10.22
N LYS A 186 10.97 -5.22 -9.16
CA LYS A 186 11.98 -5.10 -8.09
C LYS A 186 11.88 -6.21 -7.04
N GLY A 187 10.96 -7.15 -7.19
CA GLY A 187 10.83 -8.30 -6.28
C GLY A 187 10.03 -7.96 -5.03
N TYR A 188 8.96 -7.19 -5.16
CA TYR A 188 7.97 -7.06 -4.09
C TYR A 188 6.56 -7.10 -4.66
N GLU A 189 5.60 -7.40 -3.80
CA GLU A 189 4.19 -7.48 -4.16
C GLU A 189 3.38 -6.65 -3.18
N LYS A 190 2.26 -6.12 -3.65
CA LYS A 190 1.31 -5.36 -2.83
C LYS A 190 -0.09 -5.89 -3.03
N TRP A 191 -0.76 -6.18 -1.92
CA TRP A 191 -2.19 -6.48 -1.90
C TRP A 191 -2.92 -5.43 -1.07
N LEU A 192 -4.02 -4.91 -1.61
CA LEU A 192 -4.81 -3.85 -0.99
C LEU A 192 -6.19 -4.38 -0.58
N LYS A 193 -6.56 -4.21 0.69
CA LYS A 193 -7.93 -4.47 1.20
C LYS A 193 -8.63 -3.15 1.46
N ARG A 194 -9.90 -3.05 1.04
CA ARG A 194 -10.71 -1.82 1.13
C ARG A 194 -11.43 -1.60 2.47
N GLY A 195 -11.58 -2.63 3.32
CA GLY A 195 -12.36 -2.55 4.58
C GLY A 195 -11.60 -2.07 5.81
N ILE A 196 -10.28 -2.20 5.79
CA ILE A 196 -9.30 -1.71 6.77
C ILE A 196 -8.16 -1.31 5.85
N ASN A 197 -7.62 -0.09 5.90
CA ASN A 197 -6.58 0.33 4.96
C ASN A 197 -5.35 -0.55 5.16
N LEU A 198 -5.34 -1.66 4.43
CA LEU A 198 -4.48 -2.80 4.63
C LEU A 198 -3.63 -2.92 3.39
N CYS A 199 -2.34 -2.68 3.57
CA CYS A 199 -1.35 -3.00 2.56
C CYS A 199 -0.58 -4.21 3.08
N LEU A 200 -0.72 -5.36 2.42
CA LEU A 200 0.24 -6.45 2.56
C LEU A 200 1.36 -6.18 1.58
N ILE A 201 2.59 -6.08 2.08
CA ILE A 201 3.79 -5.98 1.27
C ILE A 201 4.61 -7.25 1.46
N SER A 202 4.82 -7.97 0.38
CA SER A 202 5.67 -9.17 0.34
C SER A 202 7.01 -8.82 -0.28
N MET A 203 8.12 -9.13 0.39
CA MET A 203 9.48 -9.02 -0.15
C MET A 203 9.89 -10.37 -0.76
N LEU A 204 10.05 -10.40 -2.08
CA LEU A 204 10.48 -11.57 -2.83
C LEU A 204 12.01 -11.63 -2.92
N LYS A 205 12.56 -12.84 -3.07
CA LYS A 205 14.00 -13.01 -3.33
C LYS A 205 14.36 -12.43 -4.71
N PRO A 206 15.55 -11.82 -4.88
CA PRO A 206 16.00 -11.28 -6.17
C PRO A 206 16.18 -12.28 -7.32
N ASN A 207 15.91 -13.59 -7.15
CA ASN A 207 16.23 -14.59 -8.17
C ASN A 207 15.33 -15.84 -8.15
N THR A 208 14.09 -15.70 -7.70
CA THR A 208 13.11 -16.77 -7.90
C THR A 208 12.12 -16.26 -8.93
N ALA A 209 12.21 -16.79 -10.14
CA ALA A 209 11.15 -16.67 -11.14
C ALA A 209 9.83 -16.83 -10.39
N ALA A 210 8.98 -15.79 -10.45
CA ALA A 210 7.66 -15.83 -9.86
C ALA A 210 6.94 -17.02 -10.48
N LYS A 211 6.91 -18.15 -9.77
CA LYS A 211 6.01 -19.25 -10.09
C LYS A 211 4.63 -18.72 -9.74
N VAL A 212 4.01 -18.05 -10.72
CA VAL A 212 2.59 -17.75 -10.71
C VAL A 212 1.90 -19.11 -10.65
N VAL A 213 1.53 -19.53 -9.45
CA VAL A 213 0.59 -20.62 -9.28
C VAL A 213 -0.76 -20.02 -9.63
N CYS A 214 -1.16 -20.19 -10.90
CA CYS A 214 -2.56 -20.09 -11.28
C CYS A 214 -3.32 -21.17 -10.52
N LEU A 215 -3.95 -20.80 -9.41
CA LEU A 215 -5.07 -21.57 -8.87
C LEU A 215 -6.32 -21.13 -9.64
N TRP A 216 -6.60 -21.89 -10.69
CA TRP A 216 -7.95 -22.02 -11.22
C TRP A 216 -8.79 -22.71 -10.14
N CYS A 217 -9.85 -22.07 -9.67
CA CYS A 217 -10.93 -22.78 -8.99
C CYS A 217 -12.22 -22.33 -9.64
N GLY A 218 -12.76 -23.20 -10.49
CA GLY A 218 -14.08 -23.04 -11.07
C GLY A 218 -15.15 -23.31 -10.01
N LEU A 219 -16.04 -22.35 -9.83
CA LEU A 219 -17.43 -22.34 -10.29
C LEU A 219 -18.03 -20.97 -9.90
#